data_AF-A0AAU6UL64-F1
#
_entry.id   AF-A0AAU6UL64-F1
#
_cell.length_a   1.000
_cell.length_b   1.000
_cell.length_c   1.000
_cell.angle_alpha   90.00
_cell.angle_beta   90.00
_cell.angle_gamma   90.00
#
_symmetry.space_group_name_H-M   'P 1'
#
loop_
_entity.id
_entity.type
_entity.pdbx_description
1 polymer ?
#
loop_
_entity_poly.entity_id
_entity_poly.type
_entity_poly.pdbx_seq_one_letter_code
_entity_poly.pdbx_strand_id
1 'polypeptide(L)'
;MLSNNEKVRLLQKLLDRSEMVTVENSSDPAFKSWKNMVERTFVKVFGETSTEFKHFSKLRFFFPAIVWTTGSDYSSDHLRVFRQDFNILKSSIEQYIEELQENVEHEDLVESPEGASKPISKIFISHASKDAFVVEEIIELLESIGLESHQIFCTSFDGYGIGLGENFLNKIKDELSSDTLVIFVLSKNFYSSPVCLCEMGATWVLAKEHIPILIPPLDYSDVSGVIPLTQGLKINEPLKLNLLKEKVEQLFMLENSASIATWERKRDRVLSRIDKLIGTE
;
A
#
# COMPACT_ATOMS: atom_id res chain seq x y z
N MET A 1 10.48 22.31 -10.69
CA MET A 1 10.72 21.11 -9.86
C MET A 1 12.03 20.49 -10.30
N LEU A 2 12.77 19.83 -9.40
CA LEU A 2 13.98 19.07 -9.78
C LEU A 2 13.58 17.85 -10.61
N SER A 3 14.37 17.49 -11.63
CA SER A 3 14.16 16.24 -12.36
C SER A 3 14.44 15.03 -11.47
N ASN A 4 13.87 13.87 -11.78
CA ASN A 4 14.12 12.66 -11.00
C ASN A 4 15.61 12.26 -11.02
N ASN A 5 16.29 12.42 -12.16
CA ASN A 5 17.74 12.30 -12.27
C ASN A 5 18.52 13.23 -11.32
N GLU A 6 18.08 14.49 -11.17
CA GLU A 6 18.69 15.41 -10.22
C GLU A 6 18.41 15.03 -8.77
N LYS A 7 17.21 14.52 -8.45
CA LYS A 7 16.84 14.05 -7.13
C LYS A 7 17.66 12.81 -6.74
N VAL A 8 17.72 11.80 -7.60
CA VAL A 8 18.53 10.58 -7.43
C VAL A 8 19.99 10.95 -7.15
N ARG A 9 20.57 11.84 -7.97
CA ARG A 9 21.94 12.32 -7.77
C ARG A 9 22.15 12.98 -6.41
N LEU A 10 21.19 13.77 -5.94
CA LEU A 10 21.27 14.44 -4.64
C LEU A 10 21.17 13.45 -3.47
N LEU A 11 20.32 12.43 -3.60
CA LEU A 11 20.15 11.38 -2.58
C LEU A 11 21.35 10.41 -2.55
N GLN A 12 21.87 10.00 -3.71
CA GLN A 12 23.07 9.17 -3.80
C GLN A 12 24.26 9.85 -3.12
N LYS A 13 24.40 11.16 -3.32
CA LYS A 13 25.41 11.97 -2.62
C LYS A 13 25.27 11.92 -1.09
N LEU A 14 24.07 11.72 -0.54
CA LEU A 14 23.88 11.53 0.91
C LEU A 14 24.42 10.18 1.36
N LEU A 15 24.20 9.11 0.58
CA LEU A 15 24.72 7.77 0.86
C LEU A 15 26.25 7.75 0.79
N ASP A 16 26.84 8.28 -0.27
CA ASP A 16 28.31 8.33 -0.42
C ASP A 16 28.96 9.09 0.74
N ARG A 17 28.33 10.20 1.18
CA ARG A 17 28.82 10.99 2.32
C ARG A 17 28.51 10.35 3.66
N SER A 18 27.60 9.38 3.74
CA SER A 18 27.37 8.63 4.98
C SER A 18 28.58 7.78 5.36
N GLU A 19 29.39 7.35 4.39
CA GLU A 19 30.63 6.59 4.63
C GLU A 19 31.70 7.42 5.37
N MET A 20 31.60 8.75 5.32
CA MET A 20 32.48 9.65 6.07
C MET A 20 32.09 9.76 7.56
N VAL A 21 30.94 9.21 7.95
CA VAL A 21 30.51 9.11 9.36
C VAL A 21 31.14 7.87 9.97
N THR A 22 32.39 7.99 10.42
CA THR A 22 33.13 6.88 11.04
C THR A 22 32.95 6.79 12.55
N VAL A 23 32.46 7.86 13.18
CA VAL A 23 32.20 7.94 14.62
C VAL A 23 30.70 7.78 14.87
N GLU A 24 30.32 6.70 15.54
CA GLU A 24 28.92 6.33 15.80
C GLU A 24 28.33 7.10 17.00
N ASN A 25 28.30 8.44 16.90
CA ASN A 25 27.84 9.31 17.96
C ASN A 25 27.07 10.51 17.39
N SER A 26 25.87 10.76 17.91
CA SER A 26 25.02 11.88 17.47
C SER A 26 25.61 13.27 17.73
N SER A 27 26.58 13.36 18.65
CA SER A 27 27.27 14.60 18.99
C SER A 27 28.46 14.89 18.09
N ASP A 28 28.91 13.90 17.31
CA ASP A 28 30.07 14.02 16.43
C ASP A 28 29.87 15.12 15.36
N PRO A 29 30.87 15.99 15.12
CA PRO A 29 30.77 17.07 14.14
C PRO A 29 30.53 16.60 12.70
N ALA A 30 31.14 15.48 12.28
CA ALA A 30 30.96 14.93 10.94
C ALA A 30 29.54 14.39 10.77
N PHE A 31 29.02 13.66 11.76
CA PHE A 31 27.63 13.21 11.77
C PHE A 31 26.65 14.40 11.73
N LYS A 32 26.84 15.44 12.56
CA LYS A 32 25.97 16.63 12.55
C LYS A 32 25.97 17.35 11.21
N SER A 33 27.15 17.50 10.61
CA SER A 33 27.29 18.09 9.27
C SER A 33 26.54 17.29 8.21
N TRP A 34 26.67 15.96 8.26
CA TRP A 34 25.96 15.04 7.38
C TRP A 34 24.44 15.10 7.60
N LYS A 35 23.97 15.05 8.85
CA LYS A 35 22.54 15.15 9.20
C LYS A 35 21.92 16.46 8.70
N ASN A 36 22.59 17.59 8.86
CA ASN A 36 22.14 18.89 8.34
C ASN A 36 22.10 18.94 6.81
N MET A 37 22.97 18.16 6.14
CA MET A 37 22.94 18.01 4.70
C MET A 37 21.77 17.12 4.26
N VAL A 38 21.48 16.04 4.98
CA VAL A 38 20.29 15.20 4.75
C VAL A 38 19.02 16.05 4.87
N GLU A 39 18.88 16.81 5.95
CA GLU A 39 17.71 17.67 6.20
C GLU A 39 17.46 18.65 5.04
N ARG A 40 18.50 19.41 4.66
CA ARG A 40 18.41 20.38 3.55
C ARG A 40 18.11 19.71 2.22
N THR A 41 18.69 18.54 1.97
CA THR A 41 18.43 17.78 0.74
C THR A 41 17.00 17.25 0.74
N PHE A 42 16.47 16.77 1.87
CA PHE A 42 15.09 16.28 1.96
C PHE A 42 14.07 17.40 1.74
N VAL A 43 14.27 18.56 2.36
CA VAL A 43 13.44 19.76 2.09
C VAL A 43 13.50 20.14 0.62
N LYS A 44 14.69 20.08 0.01
CA LYS A 44 14.88 20.44 -1.40
C LYS A 44 14.27 19.42 -2.38
N VAL A 45 14.33 18.13 -2.06
CA VAL A 45 13.91 17.02 -2.94
C VAL A 45 12.41 16.74 -2.79
N PHE A 46 11.91 16.66 -1.55
CA PHE A 46 10.54 16.24 -1.24
C PHE A 46 9.66 17.38 -0.70
N GLY A 47 10.25 18.40 -0.07
CA GLY A 47 9.53 19.50 0.59
C GLY A 47 9.41 19.31 2.10
N GLU A 48 9.21 20.40 2.83
CA GLU A 48 9.16 20.41 4.30
C GLU A 48 7.91 19.71 4.87
N THR A 49 6.81 19.64 4.11
CA THR A 49 5.56 19.00 4.52
C THR A 49 5.47 17.52 4.12
N SER A 50 6.49 17.02 3.42
CA SER A 50 6.55 15.67 2.85
C SER A 50 6.62 14.58 3.91
N THR A 51 6.22 13.37 3.53
CA THR A 51 6.24 12.21 4.43
C THR A 51 7.67 11.77 4.73
N GLU A 52 8.56 11.85 3.75
CA GLU A 52 9.99 11.55 3.82
C GLU A 52 10.68 12.46 4.84
N PHE A 53 10.40 13.76 4.79
CA PHE A 53 10.90 14.72 5.78
C PHE A 53 10.32 14.47 7.17
N LYS A 54 9.03 14.16 7.28
CA LYS A 54 8.38 13.79 8.55
C LYS A 54 8.95 12.50 9.15
N HIS A 55 9.32 11.52 8.34
CA HIS A 55 9.96 10.29 8.80
C HIS A 55 11.39 10.56 9.27
N PHE A 56 12.19 11.31 8.50
CA PHE A 56 13.53 11.73 8.91
C PHE A 56 13.53 12.50 10.24
N SER A 57 12.63 13.48 10.40
CA SER A 57 12.55 14.30 11.62
C SER A 57 12.18 13.52 12.89
N LYS A 58 11.59 12.33 12.77
CA LYS A 58 11.31 11.44 13.90
C LYS A 58 12.55 10.66 14.38
N LEU A 59 13.61 10.57 13.57
CA LEU A 59 14.86 9.88 13.94
C LEU A 59 15.67 10.74 14.90
N ARG A 60 15.95 10.19 16.09
CA ARG A 60 16.59 10.92 17.19
C ARG A 60 18.10 10.79 17.14
N PHE A 61 18.59 9.61 16.77
CA PHE A 61 20.00 9.20 16.78
C PHE A 61 20.63 9.17 18.18
N PHE A 62 19.84 9.35 19.23
CA PHE A 62 20.29 9.25 20.62
C PHE A 62 19.19 8.67 21.51
N PHE A 63 19.61 7.93 22.54
CA PHE A 63 18.70 7.40 23.55
C PHE A 63 18.25 8.52 24.52
N PRO A 64 16.94 8.75 24.67
CA PRO A 64 16.43 9.73 25.62
C PRO A 64 16.45 9.15 27.05
N ALA A 65 17.55 9.32 27.76
CA ALA A 65 17.63 8.92 29.16
C ALA A 65 16.69 9.78 30.03
N ILE A 66 15.88 9.12 30.86
CA ILE A 66 15.03 9.77 31.86
C ILE A 66 15.90 10.10 33.09
N VAL A 67 15.95 11.37 33.50
CA VAL A 67 16.88 11.99 34.49
C VAL A 67 16.69 11.49 35.95
N TRP A 68 16.08 10.33 36.16
CA TRP A 68 15.71 9.86 37.51
C TRP A 68 16.78 9.00 38.20
N THR A 69 17.82 8.58 37.50
CA THR A 69 18.91 7.79 38.07
C THR A 69 20.26 8.44 37.79
N THR A 70 20.79 9.17 38.76
CA THR A 70 22.17 9.66 38.74
C THR A 70 23.13 8.47 38.84
N GLY A 71 23.74 8.08 37.71
CA GLY A 71 24.81 7.07 37.69
C GLY A 71 24.66 5.94 36.66
N SER A 72 23.61 5.91 35.83
CA SER A 72 23.48 4.92 34.76
C SER A 72 24.29 5.30 33.52
N ASP A 73 25.18 4.41 33.09
CA ASP A 73 25.90 4.51 31.81
C ASP A 73 24.99 4.07 30.66
N TYR A 74 24.52 5.02 29.87
CA TYR A 74 23.67 4.78 28.69
C TYR A 74 24.49 4.68 27.39
N SER A 75 25.81 4.59 27.44
CA SER A 75 26.66 4.61 26.24
C SER A 75 26.27 3.52 25.23
N SER A 76 25.90 2.33 25.72
CA SER A 76 25.44 1.20 24.91
C SER A 76 24.06 1.47 24.27
N ASP A 77 23.14 2.08 25.00
CA ASP A 77 21.82 2.47 24.49
C ASP A 77 21.92 3.59 23.46
N HIS A 78 22.77 4.59 23.71
CA HIS A 78 23.05 5.65 22.74
C HIS A 78 23.61 5.06 21.44
N LEU A 79 24.58 4.15 21.54
CA LEU A 79 25.16 3.49 20.38
C LEU A 79 24.13 2.65 19.62
N ARG A 80 23.27 1.92 20.35
CA ARG A 80 22.20 1.11 19.77
C ARG A 80 21.20 1.95 18.99
N VAL A 81 20.67 3.02 19.60
CA VAL A 81 19.71 3.93 18.95
C VAL A 81 20.37 4.65 17.77
N PHE A 82 21.62 5.08 17.92
CA PHE A 82 22.37 5.71 16.83
C PHE A 82 22.46 4.78 15.61
N ARG A 83 22.95 3.55 15.79
CA ARG A 83 23.07 2.57 14.70
C ARG A 83 21.73 2.23 14.07
N GLN A 84 20.70 2.06 14.90
CA GLN A 84 19.35 1.79 14.42
C GLN A 84 18.83 2.93 13.53
N ASP A 85 18.82 4.16 14.04
CA ASP A 85 18.30 5.32 13.30
C ASP A 85 19.15 5.65 12.06
N PHE A 86 20.48 5.45 12.14
CA PHE A 86 21.40 5.63 11.03
C PHE A 86 21.13 4.63 9.90
N ASN A 87 20.95 3.35 10.24
CA ASN A 87 20.62 2.32 9.26
C ASN A 87 19.22 2.54 8.66
N ILE A 88 18.22 2.90 9.48
CA ILE A 88 16.88 3.25 8.99
C ILE A 88 16.97 4.38 7.97
N LEU A 89 17.71 5.46 8.28
CA LEU A 89 17.86 6.58 7.37
C LEU A 89 18.54 6.18 6.06
N LYS A 90 19.62 5.38 6.12
CA LYS A 90 20.31 4.90 4.92
C LYS A 90 19.38 4.06 4.04
N SER A 91 18.69 3.08 4.63
CA SER A 91 17.75 2.23 3.90
C SER A 91 16.57 3.02 3.33
N SER A 92 16.07 4.03 4.04
CA SER A 92 15.05 4.93 3.48
C SER A 92 15.58 5.71 2.27
N ILE A 93 16.81 6.22 2.32
CA ILE A 93 17.41 6.95 1.19
C ILE A 93 17.62 6.01 -0.01
N GLU A 94 18.10 4.79 0.22
CA GLU A 94 18.23 3.75 -0.81
C GLU A 94 16.88 3.45 -1.46
N GLN A 95 15.83 3.25 -0.67
CA GLN A 95 14.47 3.01 -1.16
C GLN A 95 13.92 4.20 -1.97
N TYR A 96 14.15 5.44 -1.52
CA TYR A 96 13.74 6.62 -2.29
C TYR A 96 14.50 6.75 -3.61
N ILE A 97 15.77 6.34 -3.65
CA ILE A 97 16.56 6.31 -4.88
C ILE A 97 15.99 5.26 -5.84
N GLU A 98 15.73 4.05 -5.35
CA GLU A 98 15.12 2.97 -6.13
C GLU A 98 13.78 3.43 -6.73
N GLU A 99 12.88 4.00 -5.92
CA GLU A 99 11.59 4.54 -6.39
C GLU A 99 11.79 5.64 -7.46
N LEU A 100 12.72 6.56 -7.25
CA LEU A 100 12.99 7.62 -8.23
C LEU A 100 13.67 7.09 -9.50
N GLN A 101 14.44 6.01 -9.43
CA GLN A 101 15.07 5.36 -10.58
C GLN A 101 14.08 4.52 -11.37
N GLU A 102 13.18 3.79 -10.72
CA GLU A 102 12.04 3.13 -11.37
C GLU A 102 11.19 4.17 -12.13
N ASN A 103 10.98 5.35 -11.54
CA ASN A 103 10.32 6.47 -12.23
C ASN A 103 11.13 7.04 -13.41
N VAL A 104 12.47 6.92 -13.44
CA VAL A 104 13.34 7.37 -14.55
C VAL A 104 13.44 6.33 -15.67
N GLU A 105 13.52 5.03 -15.33
CA GLU A 105 13.45 3.95 -16.33
C GLU A 105 12.09 3.93 -17.05
N HIS A 106 11.04 4.44 -16.38
CA HIS A 106 9.76 4.78 -16.99
C HIS A 106 9.74 6.12 -17.73
N GLU A 107 10.69 7.04 -17.54
CA GLU A 107 10.82 8.30 -18.31
C GLU A 107 11.61 8.10 -19.63
N ASP A 108 12.68 7.29 -19.66
CA ASP A 108 13.51 7.08 -20.86
C ASP A 108 12.85 6.18 -21.93
N LEU A 109 11.80 5.45 -21.58
CA LEU A 109 10.94 4.73 -22.54
C LEU A 109 9.78 5.59 -23.08
N VAL A 110 9.67 6.84 -22.63
CA VAL A 110 8.53 7.73 -22.88
C VAL A 110 9.01 9.07 -23.44
N GLU A 111 9.68 9.05 -24.61
CA GLU A 111 9.50 10.16 -25.56
C GLU A 111 8.15 9.99 -26.26
N SER A 112 7.07 10.28 -25.54
CA SER A 112 5.82 10.75 -26.13
C SER A 112 5.01 11.53 -25.09
N PRO A 113 4.33 12.61 -25.50
CA PRO A 113 3.87 13.66 -24.60
C PRO A 113 2.63 13.24 -23.81
N GLU A 114 2.62 13.58 -22.52
CA GLU A 114 1.48 13.77 -21.61
C GLU A 114 0.40 12.65 -21.49
N GLY A 115 0.31 12.04 -20.30
CA GLY A 115 -0.98 12.01 -19.60
C GLY A 115 -1.92 10.80 -19.72
N ALA A 116 -1.43 9.56 -19.81
CA ALA A 116 -2.29 8.39 -19.58
C ALA A 116 -1.70 7.47 -18.51
N SER A 117 -2.28 7.46 -17.31
CA SER A 117 -2.14 6.33 -16.40
C SER A 117 -2.51 5.06 -17.16
N LYS A 118 -1.65 4.05 -17.15
CA LYS A 118 -1.97 2.72 -17.68
C LYS A 118 -3.35 2.32 -17.14
N PRO A 119 -4.32 1.99 -18.01
CA PRO A 119 -5.68 1.70 -17.58
C PRO A 119 -5.69 0.52 -16.62
N ILE A 120 -6.60 0.55 -15.64
CA ILE A 120 -6.77 -0.57 -14.73
C ILE A 120 -7.10 -1.81 -15.57
N SER A 121 -6.35 -2.88 -15.35
CA SER A 121 -6.48 -4.12 -16.11
C SER A 121 -6.76 -5.35 -15.24
N LYS A 122 -6.61 -5.22 -13.93
CA LYS A 122 -6.84 -6.29 -12.96
C LYS A 122 -7.49 -5.82 -11.67
N ILE A 123 -8.16 -6.75 -11.00
CA ILE A 123 -8.65 -6.62 -9.63
C ILE A 123 -7.86 -7.59 -8.74
N PHE A 124 -7.30 -7.09 -7.65
CA PHE A 124 -6.80 -7.95 -6.57
C PHE A 124 -7.77 -7.92 -5.39
N ILE A 125 -8.20 -9.09 -4.91
CA ILE A 125 -9.07 -9.21 -3.74
C ILE A 125 -8.25 -9.62 -2.52
N SER A 126 -7.91 -8.65 -1.66
CA SER A 126 -7.24 -8.90 -0.38
C SER A 126 -8.30 -9.17 0.71
N HIS A 127 -8.22 -10.34 1.33
CA HIS A 127 -9.18 -10.81 2.34
C HIS A 127 -8.49 -11.75 3.33
N ALA A 128 -9.08 -11.96 4.51
CA ALA A 128 -8.63 -13.04 5.38
C ALA A 128 -9.12 -14.40 4.85
N SER A 129 -8.28 -15.43 4.92
CA SER A 129 -8.63 -16.78 4.42
C SER A 129 -9.91 -17.36 5.03
N LYS A 130 -10.31 -16.92 6.23
CA LYS A 130 -11.56 -17.32 6.87
C LYS A 130 -12.80 -16.75 6.20
N ASP A 131 -12.68 -15.64 5.48
CA ASP A 131 -13.78 -14.96 4.82
C ASP A 131 -13.95 -15.41 3.36
N ALA A 132 -13.23 -16.48 2.94
CA ALA A 132 -13.25 -16.98 1.57
C ALA A 132 -14.68 -17.22 1.05
N PHE A 133 -15.58 -17.74 1.89
CA PHE A 133 -16.98 -17.99 1.52
C PHE A 133 -17.73 -16.72 1.08
N VAL A 134 -17.41 -15.54 1.63
CA VAL A 134 -17.97 -14.26 1.15
C VAL A 134 -17.26 -13.80 -0.12
N VAL A 135 -15.95 -14.06 -0.22
CA VAL A 135 -15.16 -13.66 -1.39
C VAL A 135 -15.56 -14.42 -2.65
N GLU A 136 -15.93 -15.69 -2.54
CA GLU A 136 -16.48 -16.46 -3.68
C GLU A 136 -17.71 -15.76 -4.28
N GLU A 137 -18.60 -15.26 -3.43
CA GLU A 137 -19.79 -14.50 -3.82
C GLU A 137 -19.44 -13.14 -4.46
N ILE A 138 -18.39 -12.48 -3.96
CA ILE A 138 -17.86 -11.25 -4.57
C ILE A 138 -17.29 -11.52 -5.97
N ILE A 139 -16.59 -12.64 -6.17
CA ILE A 139 -16.08 -13.04 -7.49
C ILE A 139 -17.25 -13.25 -8.46
N GLU A 140 -18.31 -13.95 -8.06
CA GLU A 140 -19.50 -14.14 -8.91
C GLU A 140 -20.19 -12.81 -9.28
N LEU A 141 -20.17 -11.82 -8.37
CA LEU A 141 -20.64 -10.45 -8.67
C LEU A 141 -19.76 -9.77 -9.72
N LEU A 142 -18.44 -9.84 -9.58
CA LEU A 142 -17.47 -9.24 -10.51
C LEU A 142 -17.58 -9.86 -11.91
N GLU A 143 -17.70 -11.17 -12.00
CA GLU A 143 -17.95 -11.87 -13.27
C GLU A 143 -19.31 -11.49 -13.86
N SER A 144 -20.33 -11.28 -13.01
CA SER A 144 -21.65 -10.80 -13.45
C SER A 144 -21.64 -9.36 -13.98
N ILE A 145 -20.66 -8.54 -13.58
CA ILE A 145 -20.41 -7.21 -14.15
C ILE A 145 -19.78 -7.34 -15.55
N GLY A 146 -19.05 -8.42 -15.82
CA GLY A 146 -18.44 -8.71 -17.11
C GLY A 146 -16.92 -8.87 -17.07
N LEU A 147 -16.32 -8.97 -15.89
CA LEU A 147 -14.90 -9.29 -15.76
C LEU A 147 -14.63 -10.76 -16.11
N GLU A 148 -13.52 -10.99 -16.79
CA GLU A 148 -13.00 -12.33 -17.04
C GLU A 148 -12.14 -12.82 -15.88
N SER A 149 -12.04 -14.14 -15.69
CA SER A 149 -11.30 -14.72 -14.57
C SER A 149 -9.83 -14.29 -14.54
N HIS A 150 -9.21 -14.08 -15.70
CA HIS A 150 -7.81 -13.63 -15.80
C HIS A 150 -7.59 -12.18 -15.33
N GLN A 151 -8.67 -11.40 -15.19
CA GLN A 151 -8.66 -10.03 -14.68
C GLN A 151 -8.88 -9.99 -13.17
N ILE A 152 -9.15 -11.11 -12.52
CA ILE A 152 -9.40 -11.20 -11.08
C ILE A 152 -8.29 -12.05 -10.46
N PHE A 153 -7.51 -11.43 -9.58
CA PHE A 153 -6.49 -12.09 -8.78
C PHE A 153 -7.00 -12.30 -7.35
N CYS A 154 -7.02 -13.56 -6.91
CA CYS A 154 -7.42 -13.95 -5.55
C CYS A 154 -6.71 -15.25 -5.15
N THR A 155 -5.89 -15.19 -4.11
CA THR A 155 -5.01 -16.30 -3.71
C THR A 155 -5.73 -17.47 -3.05
N SER A 156 -6.99 -17.30 -2.63
CA SER A 156 -7.75 -18.33 -1.92
C SER A 156 -8.53 -19.27 -2.86
N PHE A 157 -8.56 -19.01 -4.17
CA PHE A 157 -9.32 -19.81 -5.15
C PHE A 157 -8.45 -20.27 -6.32
N ASP A 158 -8.53 -21.56 -6.64
CA ASP A 158 -7.89 -22.14 -7.81
C ASP A 158 -8.43 -21.47 -9.09
N GLY A 159 -7.55 -21.12 -10.02
CA GLY A 159 -7.91 -20.42 -11.27
C GLY A 159 -7.87 -18.88 -11.20
N TYR A 160 -7.80 -18.29 -10.00
CA TYR A 160 -7.65 -16.84 -9.78
C TYR A 160 -6.34 -16.48 -9.06
N GLY A 161 -5.67 -17.48 -8.49
CA GLY A 161 -4.50 -17.29 -7.66
C GLY A 161 -3.17 -17.50 -8.37
N ILE A 162 -2.28 -18.20 -7.69
CA ILE A 162 -0.86 -18.30 -8.05
C ILE A 162 -0.62 -19.60 -8.81
N GLY A 163 0.16 -19.52 -9.89
CA GLY A 163 0.52 -20.68 -10.69
C GLY A 163 1.40 -21.67 -9.92
N LEU A 164 1.34 -22.94 -10.29
CA LEU A 164 2.16 -23.98 -9.68
C LEU A 164 3.66 -23.63 -9.83
N GLY A 165 4.36 -23.51 -8.69
CA GLY A 165 5.79 -23.21 -8.64
C GLY A 165 6.16 -21.72 -8.58
N GLU A 166 5.19 -20.80 -8.67
CA GLU A 166 5.44 -19.36 -8.49
C GLU A 166 5.66 -19.00 -7.01
N ASN A 167 6.46 -17.95 -6.74
CA ASN A 167 6.65 -17.43 -5.39
C ASN A 167 5.46 -16.55 -4.98
N PHE A 168 4.82 -16.90 -3.87
CA PHE A 168 3.62 -16.23 -3.37
C PHE A 168 3.79 -14.72 -3.15
N LEU A 169 4.90 -14.31 -2.52
CA LEU A 169 5.14 -12.92 -2.17
C LEU A 169 5.48 -12.06 -3.38
N ASN A 170 6.28 -12.59 -4.30
CA ASN A 170 6.61 -11.88 -5.53
C ASN A 170 5.36 -11.67 -6.39
N LYS A 171 4.50 -12.69 -6.49
CA LYS A 171 3.26 -12.58 -7.25
C LYS A 171 2.33 -11.52 -6.65
N ILE A 172 2.14 -11.51 -5.33
CA ILE A 172 1.35 -10.45 -4.69
C ILE A 172 1.95 -9.07 -4.94
N LYS A 173 3.29 -8.94 -4.88
CA LYS A 173 3.96 -7.66 -5.19
C LYS A 173 3.67 -7.22 -6.63
N ASP A 174 3.73 -8.13 -7.59
CA ASP A 174 3.46 -7.85 -9.00
C ASP A 174 1.98 -7.45 -9.22
N GLU A 175 1.06 -8.06 -8.48
CA GLU A 175 -0.38 -7.76 -8.56
C GLU A 175 -0.76 -6.49 -7.78
N LEU A 176 0.12 -5.97 -6.91
CA LEU A 176 -0.01 -4.66 -6.24
C LEU A 176 0.52 -3.49 -7.08
N SER A 177 0.48 -3.61 -8.40
CA SER A 177 0.91 -2.61 -9.36
C SER A 177 -0.09 -1.46 -9.53
N SER A 178 0.35 -0.37 -10.17
CA SER A 178 -0.47 0.82 -10.38
C SER A 178 -1.66 0.66 -11.34
N ASP A 179 -1.69 -0.43 -12.11
CA ASP A 179 -2.77 -0.82 -13.03
C ASP A 179 -3.74 -1.87 -12.41
N THR A 180 -3.69 -2.03 -11.09
CA THR A 180 -4.58 -2.94 -10.35
C THR A 180 -5.50 -2.16 -9.42
N LEU A 181 -6.79 -2.53 -9.45
CA LEU A 181 -7.77 -2.13 -8.44
C LEU A 181 -7.73 -3.12 -7.27
N VAL A 182 -7.43 -2.65 -6.07
CA VAL A 182 -7.43 -3.53 -4.88
C VAL A 182 -8.77 -3.44 -4.14
N ILE A 183 -9.46 -4.56 -4.02
CA ILE A 183 -10.66 -4.70 -3.19
C ILE A 183 -10.24 -5.28 -1.84
N PHE A 184 -10.39 -4.49 -0.78
CA PHE A 184 -10.18 -4.95 0.59
C PHE A 184 -11.47 -5.47 1.18
N VAL A 185 -11.52 -6.75 1.51
CA VAL A 185 -12.66 -7.36 2.18
C VAL A 185 -12.41 -7.32 3.69
N LEU A 186 -12.90 -6.25 4.32
CA LEU A 186 -12.66 -5.92 5.72
C LEU A 186 -13.66 -6.64 6.64
N SER A 187 -13.12 -7.43 7.55
CA SER A 187 -13.83 -8.14 8.61
C SER A 187 -13.01 -8.11 9.89
N LYS A 188 -13.54 -8.66 10.99
CA LYS A 188 -12.73 -8.92 12.19
C LYS A 188 -11.58 -9.88 11.92
N ASN A 189 -11.77 -10.86 11.03
CA ASN A 189 -10.73 -11.80 10.63
C ASN A 189 -9.61 -11.09 9.84
N PHE A 190 -9.96 -10.13 8.98
CA PHE A 190 -9.01 -9.30 8.25
C PHE A 190 -8.09 -8.53 9.20
N TYR A 191 -8.66 -7.79 10.15
CA TYR A 191 -7.87 -7.01 11.12
C TYR A 191 -7.05 -7.88 12.09
N SER A 192 -7.44 -9.14 12.26
CA SER A 192 -6.70 -10.11 13.08
C SER A 192 -5.57 -10.81 12.31
N SER A 193 -5.44 -10.59 11.00
CA SER A 193 -4.45 -11.22 10.14
C SER A 193 -3.27 -10.27 9.87
N PRO A 194 -2.06 -10.55 10.40
CA PRO A 194 -0.89 -9.72 10.15
C PRO A 194 -0.55 -9.60 8.65
N VAL A 195 -0.77 -10.68 7.89
CA VAL A 195 -0.53 -10.69 6.43
C VAL A 195 -1.44 -9.71 5.72
N CYS A 196 -2.74 -9.71 6.02
CA CYS A 196 -3.71 -8.78 5.44
C CYS A 196 -3.37 -7.32 5.79
N LEU A 197 -2.90 -7.06 7.01
CA LEU A 197 -2.46 -5.72 7.42
C LEU A 197 -1.19 -5.27 6.68
N CYS A 198 -0.26 -6.19 6.43
CA CYS A 198 0.92 -5.92 5.61
C CYS A 198 0.56 -5.63 4.16
N GLU A 199 -0.32 -6.44 3.54
CA GLU A 199 -0.85 -6.20 2.20
C GLU A 199 -1.57 -4.86 2.09
N MET A 200 -2.37 -4.52 3.11
CA MET A 200 -3.04 -3.21 3.21
C MET A 200 -2.04 -2.05 3.24
N GLY A 201 -0.97 -2.18 4.00
CA GLY A 201 0.11 -1.18 4.05
C GLY A 201 0.83 -1.03 2.71
N ALA A 202 1.18 -2.14 2.06
CA ALA A 202 1.85 -2.15 0.76
C ALA A 202 0.97 -1.55 -0.35
N THR A 203 -0.31 -1.92 -0.39
CA THR A 203 -1.30 -1.38 -1.34
C THR A 203 -1.42 0.14 -1.25
N TRP A 204 -1.44 0.70 -0.03
CA TRP A 204 -1.54 2.15 0.15
C TRP A 204 -0.36 2.91 -0.47
N VAL A 205 0.80 2.26 -0.56
CA VAL A 205 2.00 2.83 -1.19
C VAL A 205 2.01 2.57 -2.70
N LEU A 206 1.66 1.37 -3.14
CA LEU A 206 1.93 0.87 -4.49
C LEU A 206 0.74 0.96 -5.46
N ALA A 207 -0.49 0.81 -4.95
CA ALA A 207 -1.69 0.78 -5.78
C ALA A 207 -2.37 2.17 -5.83
N LYS A 208 -2.82 2.55 -7.02
CA LYS A 208 -3.51 3.84 -7.23
C LYS A 208 -4.96 3.82 -6.75
N GLU A 209 -5.65 2.70 -6.92
CA GLU A 209 -7.08 2.58 -6.65
C GLU A 209 -7.34 1.42 -5.70
N HIS A 210 -8.12 1.68 -4.66
CA HIS A 210 -8.59 0.64 -3.75
C HIS A 210 -10.01 0.93 -3.26
N ILE A 211 -10.77 -0.13 -2.99
CA ILE A 211 -12.15 -0.05 -2.50
C ILE A 211 -12.30 -0.96 -1.29
N PRO A 212 -12.62 -0.42 -0.10
CA PRO A 212 -12.97 -1.24 1.04
C PRO A 212 -14.42 -1.74 0.97
N ILE A 213 -14.59 -3.05 1.16
CA ILE A 213 -15.86 -3.75 1.31
C ILE A 213 -15.93 -4.31 2.74
N LEU A 214 -16.90 -3.86 3.53
CA LEU A 214 -17.07 -4.27 4.91
C LEU A 214 -18.03 -5.47 5.01
N ILE A 215 -17.63 -6.48 5.77
CA ILE A 215 -18.49 -7.60 6.18
C ILE A 215 -19.09 -7.27 7.57
N PRO A 216 -20.43 -7.14 7.69
CA PRO A 216 -21.10 -7.06 8.99
C PRO A 216 -20.66 -8.17 9.96
N PRO A 217 -20.58 -7.91 11.28
CA PRO A 217 -21.10 -6.73 11.98
C PRO A 217 -20.18 -5.50 11.96
N LEU A 218 -19.10 -5.53 11.17
CA LEU A 218 -18.21 -4.38 11.04
C LEU A 218 -18.94 -3.17 10.44
N ASP A 219 -18.79 -2.01 11.07
CA ASP A 219 -19.30 -0.72 10.58
C ASP A 219 -18.17 0.18 10.08
N TYR A 220 -18.51 1.26 9.38
CA TYR A 220 -17.57 2.26 8.91
C TYR A 220 -16.74 2.88 10.05
N SER A 221 -17.30 2.95 11.26
CA SER A 221 -16.58 3.41 12.46
C SER A 221 -15.48 2.46 12.93
N ASP A 222 -15.54 1.20 12.54
CA ASP A 222 -14.58 0.17 12.95
C ASP A 222 -13.38 0.10 11.99
N VAL A 223 -13.44 0.81 10.86
CA VAL A 223 -12.35 0.87 9.89
C VAL A 223 -11.15 1.60 10.51
N SER A 224 -10.03 0.91 10.59
CA SER A 224 -8.77 1.42 11.13
C SER A 224 -7.62 1.22 10.13
N GLY A 225 -6.51 1.94 10.32
CA GLY A 225 -5.31 1.85 9.48
C GLY A 225 -5.20 2.99 8.47
N VAL A 226 -4.68 2.69 7.26
CA VAL A 226 -4.41 3.65 6.18
C VAL A 226 -5.59 3.86 5.22
N ILE A 227 -6.64 3.05 5.35
CA ILE A 227 -7.89 3.07 4.58
C ILE A 227 -8.99 4.09 5.04
N PRO A 228 -8.95 4.80 6.20
CA PRO A 228 -10.05 5.68 6.64
C PRO A 228 -10.39 6.85 5.68
N LEU A 229 -9.55 7.09 4.68
CA LEU A 229 -9.70 8.18 3.71
C LEU A 229 -10.45 7.78 2.43
N THR A 230 -10.79 6.49 2.25
CA THR A 230 -11.50 6.02 1.05
C THR A 230 -12.94 5.59 1.34
N GLN A 231 -13.85 5.98 0.46
CA GLN A 231 -15.26 5.63 0.56
C GLN A 231 -15.46 4.16 0.16
N GLY A 232 -15.83 3.33 1.12
CA GLY A 232 -16.18 1.92 0.91
C GLY A 232 -17.67 1.65 0.83
N LEU A 233 -18.00 0.36 0.88
CA LEU A 233 -19.35 -0.15 1.00
C LEU A 233 -19.46 -1.26 2.03
N LYS A 234 -20.64 -1.43 2.64
CA LYS A 234 -20.98 -2.71 3.28
C LYS A 234 -21.45 -3.67 2.19
N ILE A 235 -21.06 -4.93 2.31
CA ILE A 235 -21.36 -5.94 1.28
C ILE A 235 -22.87 -6.16 1.08
N ASN A 236 -23.68 -5.87 2.10
CA ASN A 236 -25.13 -6.01 2.07
C ASN A 236 -25.88 -4.70 1.74
N GLU A 237 -25.23 -3.69 1.17
CA GLU A 237 -25.86 -2.45 0.70
C GLU A 237 -26.10 -2.49 -0.83
N PRO A 238 -27.32 -2.80 -1.31
CA PRO A 238 -27.58 -3.05 -2.73
C PRO A 238 -27.29 -1.83 -3.62
N LEU A 239 -27.59 -0.63 -3.12
CA LEU A 239 -27.33 0.61 -3.85
C LEU A 239 -25.84 0.86 -4.04
N LYS A 240 -25.00 0.50 -3.07
CA LYS A 240 -23.55 0.66 -3.21
C LYS A 240 -22.94 -0.41 -4.11
N LEU A 241 -23.53 -1.60 -4.19
CA LEU A 241 -23.14 -2.59 -5.19
C LEU A 241 -23.42 -2.11 -6.63
N ASN A 242 -24.47 -1.31 -6.85
CA ASN A 242 -24.68 -0.65 -8.13
C ASN A 242 -23.56 0.36 -8.44
N LEU A 243 -23.14 1.16 -7.44
CA LEU A 243 -22.00 2.08 -7.60
C LEU A 243 -20.68 1.34 -7.84
N LEU A 244 -20.48 0.19 -7.19
CA LEU A 244 -19.32 -0.67 -7.45
C LEU A 244 -19.32 -1.15 -8.90
N LYS A 245 -20.48 -1.61 -9.41
CA LYS A 245 -20.63 -1.98 -10.82
C LYS A 245 -20.25 -0.83 -11.75
N GLU A 246 -20.84 0.36 -11.55
CA GLU A 246 -20.56 1.53 -12.39
C GLU A 246 -19.06 1.87 -12.39
N LYS A 247 -18.42 1.83 -11.21
CA LYS A 247 -16.98 2.08 -11.09
C LYS A 247 -16.14 1.03 -11.81
N VAL A 248 -16.47 -0.26 -11.66
CA VAL A 248 -15.77 -1.35 -12.35
C VAL A 248 -15.95 -1.24 -13.87
N GLU A 249 -17.16 -0.99 -14.36
CA GLU A 249 -17.42 -0.82 -15.79
C GLU A 249 -16.62 0.35 -16.37
N GLN A 250 -16.52 1.47 -15.64
CA GLN A 250 -15.73 2.62 -16.05
C GLN A 250 -14.23 2.32 -16.07
N LEU A 251 -13.70 1.69 -15.01
CA LEU A 251 -12.26 1.42 -14.88
C LEU A 251 -11.76 0.41 -15.92
N PHE A 252 -12.57 -0.58 -16.25
CA PHE A 252 -12.25 -1.66 -17.19
C PHE A 252 -12.78 -1.44 -18.61
N MET A 253 -13.43 -0.29 -18.85
CA MET A 253 -14.05 0.07 -20.14
C MET A 253 -15.01 -1.03 -20.65
N LEU A 254 -15.80 -1.61 -19.75
CA LEU A 254 -16.70 -2.71 -20.07
C LEU A 254 -17.95 -2.19 -20.77
N GLU A 255 -18.18 -2.68 -21.99
CA GLU A 255 -19.44 -2.49 -22.71
C GLU A 255 -20.44 -3.57 -22.27
N ASN A 256 -21.08 -3.36 -21.12
CA ASN A 256 -22.01 -4.36 -20.59
C ASN A 256 -23.29 -4.43 -21.43
N SER A 257 -23.52 -5.58 -22.05
CA SER A 257 -24.71 -5.86 -22.87
C SER A 257 -25.95 -6.22 -22.03
N ALA A 258 -25.78 -6.46 -20.72
CA ALA A 258 -26.88 -6.85 -19.84
C ALA A 258 -27.72 -5.63 -19.42
N SER A 259 -29.05 -5.80 -19.43
CA SER A 259 -29.95 -4.78 -18.90
C SER A 259 -29.80 -4.61 -17.39
N ILE A 260 -30.12 -3.42 -16.87
CA ILE A 260 -30.13 -3.13 -15.42
C ILE A 260 -30.94 -4.18 -14.65
N ALA A 261 -32.12 -4.56 -15.15
CA ALA A 261 -32.95 -5.60 -14.53
C ALA A 261 -32.25 -6.98 -14.45
N THR A 262 -31.42 -7.32 -15.44
CA THR A 262 -30.64 -8.56 -15.43
C THR A 262 -29.55 -8.51 -14.37
N TRP A 263 -28.86 -7.38 -14.26
CA TRP A 263 -27.86 -7.12 -13.23
C TRP A 263 -28.48 -7.21 -11.82
N GLU A 264 -29.55 -6.45 -11.55
CA GLU A 264 -30.15 -6.40 -10.22
C GLU A 264 -30.64 -7.77 -9.77
N ARG A 265 -31.23 -8.56 -10.69
CA ARG A 265 -31.64 -9.94 -10.39
C ARG A 265 -30.45 -10.83 -10.00
N LYS A 266 -29.28 -10.67 -10.64
CA LYS A 266 -28.07 -11.43 -10.28
C LYS A 266 -27.50 -10.95 -8.94
N ARG A 267 -27.37 -9.63 -8.77
CA ARG A 267 -26.95 -8.97 -7.53
C ARG A 267 -27.78 -9.45 -6.34
N ASP A 268 -29.10 -9.47 -6.45
CA ASP A 268 -30.01 -9.82 -5.36
C ASP A 268 -29.90 -11.31 -4.98
N ARG A 269 -29.58 -12.19 -5.94
CA ARG A 269 -29.30 -13.61 -5.65
C ARG A 269 -28.03 -13.78 -4.85
N VAL A 270 -26.96 -13.08 -5.25
CA VAL A 270 -25.69 -13.09 -4.50
C VAL A 270 -25.90 -12.53 -3.10
N LEU A 271 -26.55 -11.37 -2.98
CA LEU A 271 -26.89 -10.76 -1.69
C LEU A 271 -27.64 -11.72 -0.78
N SER A 272 -28.64 -12.44 -1.31
CA SER A 272 -29.38 -13.43 -0.53
C SER A 272 -28.50 -14.59 -0.02
N ARG A 273 -27.44 -14.97 -0.75
CA ARG A 273 -26.47 -15.98 -0.28
C ARG A 273 -25.53 -15.38 0.76
N ILE A 274 -25.00 -14.18 0.51
CA ILE A 274 -24.15 -13.44 1.46
C ILE A 274 -24.86 -13.22 2.80
N ASP A 275 -26.11 -12.77 2.80
CA ASP A 275 -26.89 -12.55 4.02
C ASP A 275 -27.08 -13.85 4.83
N LYS A 276 -27.23 -15.00 4.14
CA LYS A 276 -27.29 -16.31 4.82
C LYS A 276 -25.96 -16.68 5.44
N LEU A 277 -24.86 -16.46 4.72
CA LEU A 277 -23.51 -16.79 5.17
C LEU A 277 -23.11 -15.95 6.40
N ILE A 278 -23.40 -14.65 6.38
CA ILE A 278 -23.11 -13.73 7.49
C ILE A 278 -24.06 -13.97 8.68
N GLY A 279 -25.32 -14.35 8.42
CA GLY A 279 -26.32 -14.64 9.46
C GLY A 279 -26.13 -15.97 10.19
N THR A 280 -25.18 -16.81 9.76
CA THR A 280 -24.86 -18.12 10.39
C THR A 280 -23.74 -18.08 11.44
N GLU A 281 -23.16 -16.91 11.73
CA GLU A 281 -22.15 -16.71 12.80
C GLU A 281 -22.73 -16.28 14.16
#